data_AF-A0A7W4IH00-F1
#
_entry.id   AF-A0A7W4IH00-F1
#
_cell.length_a   1.000
_cell.length_b   1.000
_cell.length_c   1.000
_cell.angle_alpha   90.00
_cell.angle_beta   90.00
_cell.angle_gamma   90.00
#
_symmetry.space_group_name_H-M   'P 1'
#
loop_
_entity.id
_entity.type
_entity.pdbx_description
1 polymer ?
#
loop_
_entity_poly.entity_id
_entity_poly.type
_entity_poly.pdbx_seq_one_letter_code
_entity_poly.pdbx_strand_id
1 'polypeptide(L)'
;MAGHERRIGIIALPGVQMLDVAGPLDVFAEANTQSGSDEYTLHVIGLSEQPIRSSSGIRILPDYVISCEMARFHTVLVAGAPHLKNEPPNPELLEWLRC
;
A
#
# COMPACT_ATOMS: atom_id res chain seq x y z
N MET A 1 17.70 5.86 21.29
CA MET A 1 18.22 5.05 20.17
C MET A 1 17.28 5.34 19.02
N ALA A 2 17.75 5.88 17.90
CA ALA A 2 16.88 6.16 16.77
C ALA A 2 16.48 4.82 16.15
N GLY A 3 15.31 4.31 16.52
CA GLY A 3 14.70 3.17 15.83
C GLY A 3 14.57 3.52 14.36
N HIS A 4 15.01 2.62 13.48
CA HIS A 4 14.96 2.85 12.05
C HIS A 4 13.48 2.81 11.64
N GLU A 5 12.86 3.97 11.43
CA GLU A 5 11.47 4.10 11.01
C GLU A 5 11.22 3.26 9.75
N ARG A 6 10.32 2.26 9.85
CA ARG A 6 10.06 1.29 8.77
C ARG A 6 8.84 1.74 7.98
N ARG A 7 9.07 2.22 6.76
CA ARG A 7 7.98 2.55 5.83
C ARG A 7 7.30 1.28 5.32
N ILE A 8 6.00 1.19 5.53
CA ILE A 8 5.13 0.13 5.05
C ILE A 8 4.24 0.70 3.95
N GLY A 9 4.31 0.10 2.77
CA GLY A 9 3.53 0.50 1.60
C GLY A 9 2.47 -0.53 1.27
N ILE A 10 1.21 -0.09 1.13
CA ILE A 10 0.12 -0.94 0.65
C ILE A 10 -0.23 -0.52 -0.78
N ILE A 11 0.04 -1.37 -1.75
CA ILE A 11 -0.32 -1.13 -3.16
C ILE A 11 -1.81 -1.39 -3.32
N ALA A 12 -2.54 -0.35 -3.72
CA ALA A 12 -3.96 -0.40 -3.99
C ALA A 12 -4.23 -0.17 -5.48
N LEU A 13 -4.93 -1.12 -6.10
CA LEU A 13 -5.29 -1.08 -7.52
C LEU A 13 -6.80 -0.76 -7.68
N PRO A 14 -7.25 -0.24 -8.84
CA PRO A 14 -8.67 -0.06 -9.11
C PRO A 14 -9.44 -1.36 -8.83
N GLY A 15 -10.51 -1.33 -8.04
CA GLY A 15 -11.27 -2.52 -7.65
C GLY A 15 -10.71 -3.29 -6.44
N VAL A 16 -9.69 -2.76 -5.75
CA VAL A 16 -9.11 -3.33 -4.52
C VAL A 16 -10.17 -3.65 -3.47
N GLN A 17 -9.96 -4.73 -2.71
CA GLN A 17 -10.77 -5.01 -1.53
C GLN A 17 -10.31 -4.13 -0.37
N MET A 18 -11.23 -3.32 0.17
CA MET A 18 -10.87 -2.36 1.21
C MET A 18 -10.31 -3.03 2.47
N LEU A 19 -10.74 -4.26 2.79
CA LEU A 19 -10.20 -5.03 3.91
C LEU A 19 -8.71 -5.38 3.72
N ASP A 20 -8.29 -5.64 2.48
CA ASP A 20 -6.89 -5.98 2.17
C ASP A 20 -5.98 -4.75 2.26
N VAL A 21 -6.57 -3.54 2.25
CA VAL A 21 -5.85 -2.29 2.49
C VAL A 21 -5.90 -1.90 3.96
N ALA A 22 -7.10 -1.75 4.52
CA ALA A 22 -7.30 -1.30 5.90
C ALA A 22 -6.77 -2.31 6.93
N GLY A 23 -6.93 -3.61 6.68
CA GLY A 23 -6.52 -4.65 7.63
C GLY A 23 -5.05 -4.57 8.00
N PRO A 24 -4.12 -4.63 7.02
CA PRO A 24 -2.70 -4.46 7.32
C PRO A 24 -2.36 -3.09 7.93
N LEU A 25 -2.97 -2.00 7.44
CA LEU A 25 -2.72 -0.65 7.98
C LEU A 25 -3.07 -0.58 9.48
N ASP A 26 -4.26 -1.04 9.85
CA ASP A 26 -4.73 -1.02 11.23
C ASP A 26 -3.86 -1.90 12.13
N VAL A 27 -3.37 -3.05 11.63
CA VAL A 27 -2.46 -3.92 12.37
C VAL A 27 -1.12 -3.24 12.67
N PHE A 28 -0.51 -2.56 11.70
CA PHE A 28 0.75 -1.85 11.96
C PHE A 28 0.55 -0.61 12.84
N ALA A 29 -0.57 0.10 12.69
CA ALA A 29 -0.92 1.23 13.54
C ALA A 29 -1.14 0.80 15.00
N GLU A 30 -1.82 -0.33 15.20
CA GLU A 30 -2.00 -0.93 16.52
C GLU A 30 -0.66 -1.40 17.10
N ALA A 31 0.24 -1.95 16.27
CA ALA A 31 1.58 -2.33 16.73
C ALA A 31 2.38 -1.14 17.28
N ASN A 32 2.34 0.02 16.61
CA ASN A 32 2.93 1.26 17.13
C ASN A 32 2.31 1.68 18.48
N THR A 33 0.98 1.58 18.57
CA THR A 33 0.24 1.94 19.78
C THR A 33 0.64 1.06 20.96
N GLN A 34 0.72 -0.26 20.75
CA GLN A 34 1.09 -1.22 21.78
C GLN A 34 2.57 -1.17 22.17
N SER A 35 3.46 -0.81 21.23
CA SER A 35 4.88 -0.63 21.53
C SER A 35 5.20 0.71 22.19
N GLY A 36 4.29 1.69 22.10
CA GLY A 36 4.53 3.06 22.56
C GLY A 36 5.58 3.79 21.72
N SER A 37 5.76 3.38 20.45
CA SER A 37 6.76 3.94 19.54
C SER A 37 6.27 3.95 18.10
N ASP A 38 6.66 4.99 17.34
CA ASP A 38 6.35 5.12 15.91
C ASP A 38 7.35 4.30 15.06
N GLU A 39 7.33 2.98 15.21
CA GLU A 39 8.22 2.07 14.47
C GLU A 39 7.85 1.94 12.99
N TYR A 40 6.56 2.11 12.65
CA TYR A 40 6.02 1.96 11.30
C TYR A 40 5.38 3.26 10.78
N THR A 41 5.84 3.75 9.63
CA THR A 41 5.12 4.76 8.83
C THR A 41 4.29 4.06 7.78
N LEU A 42 3.02 4.41 7.66
CA LEU A 42 2.07 3.68 6.82
C LEU A 42 1.64 4.52 5.63
N HIS A 43 1.66 3.93 4.44
CA HIS A 43 1.28 4.62 3.20
C HIS A 43 0.46 3.72 2.27
N VAL A 44 -0.53 4.31 1.62
CA VAL A 44 -1.22 3.74 0.46
C VAL A 44 -0.50 4.19 -0.81
N ILE A 45 -0.18 3.25 -1.69
CA ILE A 45 0.52 3.50 -2.95
C ILE A 45 -0.43 3.14 -4.11
N GLY A 46 -0.61 4.07 -5.04
CA GLY A 46 -1.43 3.90 -6.23
C GLY A 46 -0.62 3.87 -7.54
N LEU A 47 -1.32 3.65 -8.65
CA LEU A 47 -0.77 3.77 -10.01
C LEU A 47 -0.82 5.21 -10.55
N SER A 48 -1.55 6.10 -9.88
CA SER A 48 -1.67 7.52 -10.25
C SER A 48 -2.12 8.32 -9.04
N GLU A 49 -2.10 9.64 -9.13
CA GLU A 49 -2.60 10.53 -8.07
C GLU A 49 -4.14 10.56 -7.97
N GLN A 50 -4.84 9.82 -8.85
CA GLN A 50 -6.29 9.81 -8.88
C GLN A 50 -6.87 8.91 -7.77
N PRO A 51 -8.07 9.24 -7.25
CA PRO A 51 -8.75 8.38 -6.28
C PRO A 51 -8.96 6.96 -6.81
N ILE A 52 -8.55 5.98 -6.02
CA ILE A 52 -8.71 4.56 -6.30
C ILE A 52 -10.10 4.14 -5.82
N ARG A 53 -10.94 3.64 -6.73
CA ARG A 53 -12.26 3.11 -6.38
C ARG A 53 -12.14 1.63 -6.00
N SER A 54 -12.49 1.28 -4.76
CA SER A 54 -12.50 -0.09 -4.26
C SER A 54 -13.66 -0.93 -4.85
N SER A 55 -13.63 -2.24 -4.62
CA SER A 55 -14.75 -3.15 -4.97
C SER A 55 -16.04 -2.84 -4.21
N SER A 56 -15.94 -2.26 -3.02
CA SER A 56 -17.09 -1.79 -2.23
C SER A 56 -17.61 -0.40 -2.66
N GLY A 57 -16.95 0.26 -3.61
CA GLY A 57 -17.32 1.58 -4.12
C GLY A 57 -16.76 2.76 -3.31
N ILE A 58 -16.08 2.49 -2.18
CA ILE A 58 -15.32 3.50 -1.42
C ILE A 58 -14.17 4.01 -2.29
N ARG A 59 -13.81 5.28 -2.12
CA ARG A 59 -12.65 5.88 -2.78
C ARG A 59 -11.59 6.19 -1.74
N ILE A 60 -10.35 5.83 -2.06
CA ILE A 60 -9.17 6.20 -1.28
C ILE A 60 -8.23 6.99 -2.16
N LEU A 61 -7.61 8.03 -1.59
CA LEU A 61 -6.56 8.79 -2.26
C LEU A 61 -5.22 8.12 -1.90
N PRO A 62 -4.35 7.82 -2.87
CA PRO A 62 -3.03 7.28 -2.55
C PRO A 62 -2.12 8.38 -1.98
N ASP A 63 -1.24 8.02 -1.05
CA ASP A 63 -0.20 8.90 -0.51
C ASP A 63 0.97 9.04 -1.48
N TYR A 64 1.22 7.99 -2.27
CA TYR A 64 2.28 7.95 -3.28
C TYR A 64 1.82 7.26 -4.56
N VAL A 65 2.50 7.60 -5.66
CA VAL A 65 2.39 6.90 -6.94
C VAL A 65 3.63 6.06 -7.16
N ILE A 66 3.49 4.85 -7.70
CA ILE A 66 4.64 4.00 -8.03
C ILE A 66 5.64 4.76 -8.92
N SER A 67 6.91 4.74 -8.52
CA SER A 67 8.03 5.32 -9.27
C SER A 67 9.33 4.75 -8.72
N CYS A 68 10.28 4.43 -9.59
CA CYS A 68 11.60 3.93 -9.16
C CYS A 68 12.45 5.02 -8.50
N GLU A 69 12.04 6.29 -8.58
CA GLU A 69 12.66 7.41 -7.87
C GLU A 69 12.07 7.65 -6.48
N MET A 70 11.02 6.92 -6.11
CA MET A 70 10.34 7.14 -4.83
C MET A 70 11.16 6.66 -3.63
N ALA A 71 10.82 7.17 -2.45
CA ALA A 71 11.48 6.74 -1.23
C ALA A 71 11.32 5.23 -1.00
N ARG A 72 12.41 4.59 -0.56
CA ARG A 72 12.45 3.14 -0.33
C ARG A 72 11.50 2.72 0.78
N PHE A 73 10.68 1.72 0.50
CA PHE A 73 9.84 1.04 1.48
C PHE A 73 10.62 -0.12 2.11
N HIS A 74 10.43 -0.31 3.42
CA HIS A 74 10.96 -1.48 4.12
C HIS A 74 10.15 -2.74 3.73
N THR A 75 8.83 -2.60 3.70
CA THR A 75 7.89 -3.66 3.34
C THR A 75 6.85 -3.11 2.38
N VAL A 76 6.53 -3.88 1.34
CA VAL A 76 5.41 -3.60 0.44
C VAL A 76 4.44 -4.78 0.47
N LEU A 77 3.15 -4.49 0.59
CA LEU A 77 2.07 -5.47 0.48
C LEU A 77 1.21 -5.09 -0.72
N VAL A 78 0.91 -6.06 -1.59
CA VAL A 78 0.01 -5.86 -2.74
C VAL A 78 -1.39 -6.30 -2.35
N ALA A 79 -2.32 -5.35 -2.25
CA ALA A 79 -3.69 -5.64 -1.83
C ALA A 79 -4.44 -6.41 -2.91
N GLY A 80 -5.26 -7.37 -2.47
CA GLY A 80 -6.05 -8.20 -3.36
C GLY A 80 -7.21 -7.45 -3.99
N ALA A 81 -7.63 -7.95 -5.14
CA ALA A 81 -8.84 -7.50 -5.80
C ALA A 81 -9.48 -8.65 -6.60
N PRO A 82 -10.82 -8.71 -6.71
CA PRO A 82 -11.50 -9.85 -7.34
C PRO A 82 -11.12 -10.06 -8.82
N HIS A 83 -10.83 -8.98 -9.54
CA HIS A 83 -10.53 -9.01 -10.98
C HIS A 83 -9.08 -9.44 -11.29
N LEU A 84 -8.13 -9.29 -10.35
CA LEU A 84 -6.70 -9.59 -10.57
C LEU A 84 -6.41 -11.06 -10.90
N LYS A 85 -7.34 -11.98 -10.58
CA LYS A 85 -7.20 -13.40 -10.93
C LYS A 85 -7.37 -13.67 -12.44
N ASN A 86 -8.07 -12.77 -13.14
CA ASN A 86 -8.48 -12.98 -14.52
C ASN A 86 -7.75 -12.04 -15.50
N GLU A 87 -6.89 -11.17 -14.99
CA GLU A 87 -6.19 -10.15 -15.77
C GLU A 87 -4.68 -10.33 -15.63
N PRO A 88 -3.91 -10.05 -16.70
CA PRO A 88 -2.46 -10.03 -16.58
C PRO A 88 -2.03 -8.97 -15.56
N PRO A 89 -0.94 -9.20 -14.80
CA PRO A 89 -0.44 -8.20 -13.87
C PRO A 89 -0.07 -6.89 -14.59
N ASN A 90 -0.28 -5.76 -13.91
CA ASN A 90 0.10 -4.46 -14.46
C ASN A 90 1.64 -4.41 -14.70
N PRO A 91 2.12 -4.14 -15.93
CA PRO A 91 3.55 -4.13 -16.23
C PRO A 91 4.35 -3.09 -15.47
N GLU A 92 3.78 -1.89 -15.28
CA GLU A 92 4.40 -0.78 -14.55
C GLU A 92 4.60 -1.14 -13.08
N LEU A 93 3.62 -1.80 -12.46
CA LEU A 93 3.74 -2.33 -11.11
C LEU A 93 4.86 -3.39 -11.02
N LEU A 94 4.93 -4.31 -12.00
CA LEU A 94 5.97 -5.35 -12.01
C LEU A 94 7.38 -4.79 -12.21
N GLU A 95 7.51 -3.72 -13.00
CA GLU A 95 8.77 -3.01 -13.19
C GLU A 95 9.18 -2.31 -11.90
N TRP A 96 8.26 -1.57 -11.28
CA TRP A 96 8.52 -0.90 -10.01
C TRP A 96 8.91 -1.87 -8.88
N LEU A 97 8.26 -3.03 -8.79
CA LEU A 97 8.60 -4.06 -7.79
C LEU A 97 10.04 -4.62 -7.91
N ARG A 98 10.73 -4.34 -9.03
CA ARG A 98 12.10 -4.81 -9.31
C ARG A 98 13.19 -3.76 -9.08
N CYS A 99 12.85 -2.50 -8.76
CA CYS A 99 13.78 -1.37 -8.79
C CYS A 99 14.84 -1.31 -7.65
#